data_AF-A0A9E0QIE5-F1
#
_entry.id   AF-A0A9E0QIE5-F1
#
_cell.length_a   1.000
_cell.length_b   1.000
_cell.length_c   1.000
_cell.angle_alpha   90.00
_cell.angle_beta   90.00
_cell.angle_gamma   90.00
#
_symmetry.space_group_name_H-M   'P 1'
#
loop_
_entity.id
_entity.type
_entity.pdbx_description
1 polymer ?
#
loop_
_entity_poly.entity_id
_entity_poly.type
_entity_poly.pdbx_seq_one_letter_code
_entity_poly.pdbx_strand_id
1 'polypeptide(L)' 'LYFEYKNEGLGEAKWPYIKPFYLILNVAVGGAWGNVQGIDADAFPQSMQVDYVRIYQKK' A
#
# COMPACT_ATOMS: atom_id res chain seq x y z
N LEU A 1 9.04 -5.05 -12.53
CA LEU A 1 8.88 -3.59 -12.60
C LEU A 1 9.12 -3.04 -11.20
N TYR A 2 10.07 -2.12 -11.02
CA TYR A 2 10.31 -1.45 -9.74
C TYR A 2 9.81 -0.02 -9.87
N PHE A 3 8.88 0.38 -8.99
CA PHE A 3 8.44 1.78 -8.90
C PHE A 3 9.32 2.49 -7.88
N GLU A 4 9.92 3.60 -8.30
CA GLU A 4 10.76 4.43 -7.44
C GLU A 4 10.17 5.84 -7.41
N TYR A 5 10.00 6.38 -6.20
CA TYR A 5 9.76 7.80 -5.98
C TYR A 5 11.05 8.41 -5.47
N LYS A 6 11.61 9.40 -6.18
CA LYS A 6 12.92 9.97 -5.86
C LYS A 6 12.79 11.19 -4.96
N ASN A 7 13.75 11.35 -4.04
CA ASN A 7 13.86 12.57 -3.26
C ASN A 7 14.46 13.69 -4.11
N GLU A 8 13.65 14.67 -4.47
CA GLU A 8 14.08 15.84 -5.25
C GLU A 8 14.70 16.96 -4.40
N GLY A 9 14.84 16.76 -3.09
CA GLY A 9 15.41 17.77 -2.18
C GLY A 9 14.46 18.91 -1.83
N LEU A 10 13.17 18.78 -2.13
CA LEU A 10 12.14 19.80 -1.91
C LEU A 10 11.57 19.84 -0.47
N GLY A 11 12.30 19.25 0.49
CA GLY A 11 11.93 19.22 1.90
C GLY A 11 10.90 18.16 2.29
N GLU A 12 10.63 18.07 3.59
CA GLU A 12 9.82 16.99 4.21
C GLU A 12 8.38 16.92 3.67
N ALA A 13 7.78 18.07 3.35
CA ALA A 13 6.43 18.12 2.78
C ALA A 13 6.30 17.35 1.46
N LYS A 14 7.39 17.21 0.71
CA LYS A 14 7.47 16.41 -0.52
C LYS A 14 8.15 15.06 -0.29
N TRP A 15 9.01 14.97 0.72
CA TRP A 15 9.72 13.75 1.10
C TRP A 15 9.54 13.40 2.60
N PRO A 16 8.38 12.86 3.00
CA PRO A 16 8.11 12.56 4.41
C PRO A 16 8.76 11.24 4.90
N TYR A 17 9.63 10.63 4.09
CA TYR A 17 10.23 9.31 4.35
C TYR A 17 11.50 9.40 5.21
N ILE A 18 11.46 10.15 6.31
CA ILE A 18 12.63 10.47 7.17
C ILE A 18 12.60 9.75 8.53
N LYS A 19 11.68 8.80 8.71
CA LYS A 19 11.49 8.04 9.95
C LYS A 19 11.20 6.58 9.63
N PRO A 20 11.28 5.67 10.62
CA PRO A 20 10.87 4.28 10.42
C PRO A 20 9.38 4.17 10.06
N PHE A 21 9.04 3.20 9.21
CA PHE A 21 7.67 2.88 8.82
C PHE A 21 7.34 1.41 9.13
N TYR A 22 6.04 1.13 9.26
CA TYR A 22 5.51 -0.22 9.40
C TYR A 22 4.91 -0.67 8.07
N LEU A 23 5.00 -1.97 7.76
CA LEU A 23 4.25 -2.57 6.67
C LEU A 23 2.82 -2.85 7.13
N ILE A 24 1.84 -2.47 6.31
CA ILE A 24 0.41 -2.75 6.54
C ILE A 24 -0.10 -3.55 5.34
N LEU A 25 -0.81 -4.66 5.61
CA LEU A 25 -1.52 -5.46 4.62
C LEU A 25 -2.97 -5.61 5.08
N ASN A 26 -3.92 -5.25 4.23
CA ASN A 26 -5.34 -5.35 4.53
C ASN A 26 -6.19 -5.61 3.27
N VAL A 27 -7.34 -6.27 3.43
CA VAL A 27 -8.37 -6.38 2.39
C VAL A 27 -9.43 -5.33 2.69
N ALA A 28 -9.36 -4.19 2.01
CA ALA A 28 -10.40 -3.15 2.13
C ALA A 28 -11.61 -3.51 1.26
N VAL A 29 -12.82 -3.18 1.74
CA VAL A 29 -14.08 -3.39 1.04
C VAL A 29 -14.81 -2.06 0.94
N GLY A 30 -15.12 -1.62 -0.28
CA GLY A 30 -15.85 -0.38 -0.51
C GLY A 30 -15.04 0.89 -0.19
N GLY A 31 -15.64 1.80 0.59
CA GLY A 31 -15.10 3.14 0.84
C GLY A 31 -15.31 4.09 -0.35
N ALA A 32 -14.94 5.37 -0.19
CA ALA A 32 -15.16 6.39 -1.23
C ALA A 32 -14.54 6.01 -2.59
N TRP A 33 -13.45 5.26 -2.59
CA TRP A 33 -12.80 4.78 -3.81
C TRP A 33 -13.22 3.37 -4.23
N GLY A 34 -13.28 2.40 -3.30
CA GLY A 34 -13.60 1.02 -3.64
C GLY A 34 -15.09 0.72 -3.83
N ASN A 35 -15.99 1.68 -3.53
CA ASN A 35 -17.44 1.58 -3.76
C ASN A 35 -17.91 2.40 -4.98
N VAL A 36 -17.00 2.90 -5.83
CA VAL A 36 -17.38 3.73 -7.00
C VAL A 36 -18.34 2.98 -7.93
N GLN A 37 -18.30 1.64 -7.96
CA GLN A 37 -19.17 0.78 -8.77
C GLN A 37 -20.14 -0.06 -7.92
N GLY A 38 -20.32 0.27 -6.64
CA GLY A 38 -21.03 -0.60 -5.70
C GLY A 38 -20.14 -1.70 -5.10
N ILE A 39 -20.69 -2.43 -4.14
CA ILE A 39 -20.07 -3.64 -3.56
C ILE A 39 -20.91 -4.84 -4.02
N ASP A 40 -20.28 -5.79 -4.72
CA ASP A 40 -20.91 -7.05 -5.08
C ASP A 40 -20.93 -8.00 -3.88
N ALA A 41 -22.13 -8.37 -3.42
CA ALA A 41 -22.32 -9.26 -2.29
C ALA A 41 -21.96 -10.72 -2.61
N ASP A 42 -22.08 -11.13 -3.87
CA ASP A 42 -21.79 -12.50 -4.31
C ASP A 42 -20.27 -12.73 -4.46
N ALA A 43 -19.47 -11.66 -4.45
CA ALA A 43 -18.03 -11.74 -4.48
C ALA A 43 -17.42 -12.24 -3.14
N PHE A 44 -18.18 -12.40 -2.06
CA PHE A 44 -17.65 -12.87 -0.78
C PHE A 44 -17.74 -14.40 -0.62
N PRO A 45 -16.78 -15.04 0.08
CA PRO A 45 -15.65 -14.46 0.81
C PRO A 45 -14.43 -14.14 -0.07
N GLN A 46 -13.60 -13.20 0.38
CA GLN A 46 -12.32 -12.84 -0.24
C GLN A 46 -11.16 -13.07 0.73
N SER A 47 -10.01 -13.49 0.22
CA SER A 47 -8.82 -13.77 1.04
C SER A 47 -7.55 -13.23 0.39
N MET A 48 -6.66 -12.63 1.19
CA MET A 48 -5.30 -12.31 0.76
C MET A 48 -4.36 -13.42 1.20
N GLN A 49 -3.84 -14.19 0.25
CA GLN A 49 -2.87 -15.25 0.53
C GLN A 49 -1.44 -14.69 0.37
N VAL A 50 -0.65 -14.74 1.43
CA VAL A 50 0.72 -14.21 1.46
C VAL A 50 1.67 -15.31 1.89
N ASP A 51 2.53 -15.74 0.98
CA ASP A 51 3.55 -16.77 1.25
C ASP A 51 4.70 -16.22 2.09
N TYR A 52 5.20 -15.02 1.74
CA TYR A 52 6.23 -14.35 2.53
C TYR A 52 6.22 -12.83 2.36
N VAL A 53 6.79 -12.14 3.35
CA VAL A 53 7.21 -10.75 3.28
C VAL A 53 8.73 -10.70 3.38
N ARG A 54 9.39 -9.95 2.48
CA ARG A 54 10.85 -9.72 2.51
C ARG A 54 11.12 -8.23 2.46
N ILE A 55 11.95 -7.75 3.39
CA ILE A 55 12.38 -6.35 3.48
C ILE A 55 13.90 -6.33 3.36
N TYR A 56 14.40 -5.51 2.44
CA TYR A 56 15.82 -5.37 2.15
C TYR A 56 16.24 -3.91 2.33
N GLN A 57 17.45 -3.71 2.86
CA GLN A 57 18.08 -2.40 2.94
C GLN A 57 19.37 -2.43 2.12
N LYS A 58 19.55 -1.44 1.26
CA LYS A 58 20.81 -1.26 0.52
C LYS A 58 21.89 -0.91 1.55
N LYS A 59 23.00 -1.64 1.51
CA LYS A 59 24.21 -1.30 2.27
C LYS A 59 24.92 -0.10 1.65
#